data_AF-A0A0K8ULY4-F1
#
_entry.id   AF-A0A0K8ULY4-F1
#
_cell.length_a   1.000
_cell.length_b   1.000
_cell.length_c   1.000
_cell.angle_alpha   90.00
_cell.angle_beta   90.00
_cell.angle_gamma   90.00
#
_symmetry.space_group_name_H-M   'P 1'
#
loop_
_entity.id
_entity.type
_entity.pdbx_description
1 polymer ?
#
loop_
_entity_poly.entity_id
_entity_poly.type
_entity_poly.pdbx_seq_one_letter_code
_entity_poly.pdbx_strand_id
1 'polypeptide(L)'
;PFRNALAGTVESNFNKKHAKARNVVERTIGVLKCRFRCILGERKLRYPPSKATIIVNVCCALHNICKQYNVNDLEEETFVDVLVPLEPVEGNFSGTAAAHRRRQIANALS
;
A
#
# COMPACT_ATOMS: atom_id res chain seq x y z
N PRO A 1 -7.60 -0.78 -9.74
CA PRO A 1 -7.53 -0.19 -11.10
C PRO A 1 -8.62 -0.76 -12.02
N PHE A 2 -9.10 0.03 -12.99
CA PHE A 2 -9.91 -0.42 -14.12
C PHE A 2 -8.98 -1.08 -15.16
N ARG A 3 -9.29 -2.29 -15.61
CA ARG A 3 -8.39 -3.09 -16.47
C ARG A 3 -8.27 -2.51 -17.89
N ASN A 4 -9.38 -2.07 -18.48
CA ASN A 4 -9.44 -1.59 -19.87
C ASN A 4 -9.85 -0.11 -19.92
N ALA A 5 -9.13 0.77 -19.22
CA ALA A 5 -9.42 2.19 -19.22
C ALA A 5 -8.80 2.88 -20.45
N LEU A 6 -9.64 3.48 -21.30
CA LEU A 6 -9.18 4.23 -22.47
C LEU A 6 -8.58 5.59 -22.05
N ALA A 7 -7.61 6.08 -22.81
CA ALA A 7 -7.00 7.38 -22.54
C ALA A 7 -8.06 8.51 -22.57
N GLY A 8 -7.99 9.42 -21.61
CA GLY A 8 -8.93 10.54 -21.51
C GLY A 8 -10.25 10.22 -20.80
N THR A 9 -10.54 8.96 -20.47
CA THR A 9 -11.75 8.63 -19.71
C THR A 9 -11.57 8.87 -18.21
N VAL A 10 -12.71 8.97 -17.51
CA VAL A 10 -12.79 9.04 -16.04
C VAL A 10 -12.04 7.88 -15.38
N GLU A 11 -12.15 6.67 -15.93
CA GLU A 11 -11.43 5.49 -15.44
C GLU A 11 -9.91 5.62 -15.57
N SER A 12 -9.42 6.24 -16.64
CA SER A 12 -7.98 6.47 -16.83
C SER A 12 -7.46 7.52 -15.85
N ASN A 13 -8.21 8.59 -15.61
CA ASN A 13 -7.87 9.59 -14.59
C ASN A 13 -7.86 8.97 -13.18
N PHE A 14 -8.88 8.16 -12.85
CA PHE A 14 -8.91 7.40 -11.62
C PHE A 14 -7.68 6.50 -11.48
N ASN A 15 -7.33 5.73 -12.52
CA ASN A 15 -6.17 4.85 -12.49
C ASN A 15 -4.87 5.61 -12.24
N LYS A 16 -4.66 6.76 -12.90
CA LYS A 16 -3.49 7.63 -12.67
C LYS A 16 -3.40 8.12 -11.23
N LYS A 17 -4.50 8.67 -10.70
CA LYS A 17 -4.59 9.15 -9.30
C LYS A 17 -4.38 7.99 -8.31
N HIS A 18 -4.99 6.84 -8.56
CA HIS A 18 -4.86 5.65 -7.74
C HIS A 18 -3.42 5.10 -7.73
N ALA A 19 -2.75 5.04 -8.88
CA ALA A 19 -1.35 4.62 -8.98
C ALA A 19 -0.43 5.56 -8.20
N LYS A 20 -0.62 6.89 -8.32
CA LYS A 20 0.14 7.87 -7.54
C LYS A 20 -0.03 7.66 -6.03
N ALA A 21 -1.27 7.43 -5.58
CA ALA A 21 -1.55 7.15 -4.16
C ALA A 21 -0.89 5.83 -3.70
N ARG A 22 -0.98 4.76 -4.51
CA ARG A 22 -0.31 3.49 -4.20
C ARG A 22 1.20 3.63 -4.09
N ASN A 23 1.83 4.36 -5.01
CA ASN A 23 3.28 4.59 -4.97
C ASN A 23 3.73 5.23 -3.66
N VAL A 24 2.96 6.19 -3.12
CA VAL A 24 3.27 6.79 -1.82
C VAL A 24 3.16 5.74 -0.71
N VAL A 25 2.06 5.00 -0.65
CA VAL A 25 1.83 3.97 0.38
C VAL A 25 2.89 2.88 0.34
N GLU A 26 3.21 2.36 -0.85
CA GLU A 26 4.19 1.28 -1.04
C GLU A 26 5.60 1.74 -0.64
N ARG A 27 6.01 2.95 -1.02
CA ARG A 27 7.30 3.53 -0.60
C ARG A 27 7.36 3.74 0.91
N THR A 28 6.31 4.26 1.54
CA THR A 28 6.25 4.43 2.99
C THR A 28 6.37 3.08 3.72
N ILE A 29 5.67 2.06 3.24
CA ILE A 29 5.76 0.70 3.80
C ILE A 29 7.19 0.15 3.65
N GLY A 30 7.83 0.35 2.49
CA GLY A 30 9.22 -0.03 2.27
C GLY A 30 10.17 0.58 3.31
N VAL A 31 10.12 1.91 3.48
CA VAL A 31 10.96 2.63 4.46
C VAL A 31 10.72 2.12 5.89
N LEU A 32 9.46 1.91 6.28
CA LEU A 32 9.12 1.39 7.61
C LEU A 32 9.64 -0.04 7.83
N LYS A 33 9.56 -0.92 6.82
CA LYS A 33 10.11 -2.29 6.88
C LYS A 33 11.64 -2.28 6.97
N CYS A 34 12.31 -1.41 6.22
CA CYS A 34 13.77 -1.26 6.27
C CYS A 34 14.24 -0.81 7.66
N ARG A 35 13.57 0.19 8.23
CA ARG A 35 13.94 0.77 9.54
C ARG A 35 13.53 -0.11 10.72
N PHE A 36 12.35 -0.73 10.66
CA PHE A 36 11.78 -1.49 11.78
C PHE A 36 11.57 -2.95 11.40
N ARG A 37 12.54 -3.80 11.76
CA ARG A 37 12.52 -5.24 11.50
C ARG A 37 11.29 -5.96 12.09
N CYS A 38 10.58 -5.35 13.06
CA CYS A 38 9.34 -5.90 13.62
C CYS A 38 8.14 -5.86 12.65
N ILE A 39 8.23 -5.11 11.54
CA ILE A 39 7.20 -5.03 10.49
C ILE A 39 7.42 -6.08 9.39
N LEU A 40 8.63 -6.66 9.27
CA LEU A 40 8.99 -7.57 8.18
C LEU A 40 8.18 -8.87 8.18
N GLY A 41 7.86 -9.35 6.97
CA GLY A 41 7.02 -10.52 6.72
C GLY A 41 7.57 -11.85 7.25
N GLU A 42 8.89 -11.98 7.42
CA GLU A 42 9.51 -13.17 8.04
C GLU A 42 9.23 -13.25 9.55
N ARG A 43 9.02 -12.10 10.19
CA ARG A 43 8.65 -11.95 11.60
C ARG A 43 7.25 -11.39 11.74
N LYS A 44 6.30 -11.85 10.89
CA LYS A 44 4.89 -11.41 10.86
C LYS A 44 4.45 -11.00 12.25
N LEU A 45 3.91 -9.80 12.41
CA LEU A 45 3.31 -9.36 13.67
C LEU A 45 2.25 -10.39 14.08
N ARG A 46 2.62 -11.33 14.95
CA ARG A 46 1.74 -12.38 15.49
C ARG A 46 0.84 -11.80 16.57
N TYR A 47 0.20 -10.69 16.25
CA TYR A 47 -0.69 -9.95 17.11
C TYR A 47 -2.05 -9.78 16.42
N PRO A 48 -3.14 -9.67 17.19
CA PRO A 48 -4.42 -9.26 16.65
C PRO A 48 -4.30 -7.94 15.87
N PRO A 49 -5.16 -7.69 14.87
CA PRO A 49 -5.11 -6.48 14.06
C PRO A 49 -5.06 -5.19 14.90
N SER A 50 -5.82 -5.14 16.00
CA SER A 50 -5.83 -4.00 16.93
C SER A 50 -4.44 -3.67 17.47
N LYS A 51 -3.69 -4.68 17.93
CA LYS A 51 -2.34 -4.51 18.49
C LYS A 51 -1.31 -4.30 17.38
N ALA A 52 -1.46 -4.94 16.22
CA ALA A 52 -0.61 -4.67 15.07
C ALA A 52 -0.70 -3.20 14.62
N THR A 53 -1.91 -2.62 14.58
CA THR A 53 -2.12 -1.20 14.25
C THR A 53 -1.41 -0.28 15.25
N ILE A 54 -1.46 -0.57 16.55
CA ILE A 54 -0.75 0.22 17.56
C ILE A 54 0.76 0.21 17.30
N ILE A 55 1.34 -0.97 17.02
CA ILE A 55 2.77 -1.09 16.74
C ILE A 55 3.15 -0.30 15.49
N VAL A 56 2.37 -0.41 14.41
CA VAL A 56 2.59 0.37 13.19
C VAL A 56 2.52 1.87 13.45
N ASN A 57 1.55 2.35 14.23
CA ASN A 57 1.43 3.77 14.58
C ASN A 57 2.65 4.29 15.35
N VAL A 58 3.16 3.49 16.30
CA VAL A 58 4.39 3.84 17.03
C VAL A 58 5.59 3.89 16.08
N CYS A 59 5.73 2.94 15.16
CA CYS A 59 6.78 2.97 14.14
C CYS A 59 6.70 4.24 13.27
N CYS A 60 5.50 4.67 12.86
CA CYS A 60 5.31 5.93 12.14
C CYS A 60 5.74 7.14 12.97
N ALA A 61 5.34 7.21 14.24
CA ALA A 61 5.72 8.32 15.13
C ALA A 61 7.25 8.38 15.33
N LEU A 62 7.89 7.23 15.58
CA LEU A 62 9.34 7.15 15.70
C LEU A 62 10.06 7.52 14.40
N HIS A 63 9.54 7.10 13.25
CA HIS A 63 10.08 7.52 11.95
C HIS A 63 10.01 9.03 11.78
N ASN A 64 8.88 9.66 12.13
CA ASN A 64 8.73 11.12 12.04
C ASN A 64 9.74 11.84 12.93
N ILE A 65 9.98 11.34 14.15
CA ILE A 65 11.03 11.85 15.04
C ILE A 65 12.40 11.72 14.36
N CYS A 66 12.74 10.56 13.80
CA CYS A 66 13.98 10.38 13.04
C CYS A 66 14.13 11.40 11.90
N LYS A 67 13.06 11.67 11.13
CA LYS A 67 13.08 12.68 10.07
C LYS A 67 13.29 14.09 10.62
N GLN A 68 12.65 14.44 11.74
CA GLN A 68 12.80 15.75 12.39
C GLN A 68 14.25 16.00 12.84
N TYR A 69 14.95 14.96 13.31
CA TYR A 69 16.34 15.04 13.74
C TYR A 69 17.36 14.67 12.64
N ASN A 70 16.94 14.62 11.36
CA ASN A 70 17.80 14.25 10.22
C ASN A 70 18.55 12.92 10.38
N VAL A 71 17.95 11.97 11.09
CA VAL A 71 18.46 10.59 11.18
C VAL A 71 18.17 9.92 9.85
N ASN A 72 19.22 9.67 9.08
CA ASN A 72 19.12 9.02 7.77
C ASN A 72 18.38 7.68 7.86
N ASP A 73 17.64 7.37 6.80
CA ASP A 73 17.13 6.02 6.60
C ASP A 73 18.32 5.08 6.35
N LEU A 74 18.25 3.87 6.90
CA LEU A 74 19.24 2.84 6.59
C LEU A 74 19.20 2.59 5.08
N GLU A 75 20.36 2.47 4.44
CA GLU A 75 20.43 2.17 3.01
C GLU A 75 19.57 0.94 2.70
N GLU A 76 18.81 1.00 1.61
CA GLU A 76 17.91 -0.09 1.21
C GLU A 76 18.72 -1.37 0.97
N GLU A 77 18.80 -2.25 1.96
CA GLU A 77 18.83 -3.67 1.66
C GLU A 77 17.57 -3.96 0.85
N THR A 78 17.73 -4.50 -0.35
CA THR A 78 16.64 -4.81 -1.27
C THR A 78 15.78 -5.92 -0.68
N PHE A 79 14.81 -5.54 0.17
CA PHE A 79 13.87 -6.49 0.75
C PHE A 79 12.79 -6.83 -0.27
N VAL A 80 13.02 -7.90 -1.01
CA VAL A 80 11.95 -8.59 -1.73
C VAL A 80 11.03 -9.25 -0.71
N ASP A 81 9.83 -8.70 -0.50
CA ASP A 81 8.75 -9.50 0.08
C ASP A 81 8.64 -10.75 -0.78
N VAL A 82 8.71 -11.95 -0.18
CA VAL A 82 8.47 -13.21 -0.88
C VAL A 82 7.13 -13.10 -1.59
N LEU A 83 7.17 -12.96 -2.90
CA LEU A 83 5.99 -12.91 -3.75
C LEU A 83 5.37 -14.31 -3.70
N VAL A 84 4.43 -14.54 -2.79
CA VAL A 84 3.62 -15.76 -2.82
C VAL A 84 2.83 -15.69 -4.12
N PRO A 85 2.99 -16.65 -5.06
CA PRO A 85 2.21 -16.67 -6.28
C PRO A 85 0.72 -16.64 -5.90
N LEU A 86 0.03 -15.58 -6.32
CA LEU A 86 -1.42 -15.51 -6.18
C LEU A 86 -1.96 -16.57 -7.13
N GLU A 87 -2.44 -17.68 -6.57
CA GLU A 87 -3.30 -18.63 -7.28
C GLU A 87 -4.33 -17.84 -8.09
N PRO A 88 -4.50 -18.10 -9.40
CA PRO A 88 -5.43 -17.36 -10.22
C PRO A 88 -6.84 -17.54 -9.65
N VAL A 89 -7.36 -16.48 -9.02
CA VAL A 89 -8.77 -16.41 -8.65
C VAL A 89 -9.56 -16.25 -9.95
N GLU A 90 -9.95 -17.39 -10.53
CA GLU A 90 -11.00 -17.54 -11.55
C GLU A 90 -12.32 -17.05 -10.95
N GLY A 91 -12.46 -15.73 -10.82
CA GLY A 91 -13.64 -15.09 -10.27
C GLY A 91 -14.13 -14.05 -11.26
N ASN A 92 -15.28 -14.34 -11.87
CA ASN A 92 -16.01 -13.44 -12.77
C ASN A 92 -16.30 -12.10 -12.05
N PHE A 93 -15.38 -11.12 -12.17
CA PHE A 93 -15.30 -9.94 -11.29
C PHE A 93 -16.17 -8.76 -11.77
N SER A 94 -17.14 -9.01 -12.66
CA SER A 94 -18.11 -8.02 -13.11
C SER A 94 -19.24 -7.90 -12.08
N GLY A 95 -18.99 -7.29 -10.94
CA GLY A 95 -20.06 -6.98 -9.97
C GLY A 95 -19.68 -6.75 -8.51
N THR A 96 -18.40 -6.75 -8.13
CA THR A 96 -18.04 -6.68 -6.72
C THR A 96 -18.26 -5.30 -6.09
N ALA A 97 -18.55 -5.25 -4.79
CA ALA A 97 -18.65 -4.00 -4.02
C ALA A 97 -17.41 -3.10 -4.16
N ALA A 98 -16.24 -3.71 -4.37
CA ALA A 98 -15.00 -2.99 -4.67
C ALA A 98 -15.06 -2.28 -6.04
N ALA A 99 -15.65 -2.90 -7.07
CA ALA A 99 -15.88 -2.25 -8.36
C ALA A 99 -16.85 -1.07 -8.24
N HIS A 100 -17.92 -1.23 -7.47
CA HIS A 100 -18.88 -0.16 -7.20
C HIS A 100 -18.22 1.04 -6.49
N ARG A 101 -17.45 0.79 -5.42
CA ARG A 101 -16.69 1.84 -4.72
C ARG A 101 -15.69 2.55 -5.64
N ARG A 102 -14.95 1.81 -6.47
CA ARG A 102 -14.03 2.43 -7.44
C ARG A 102 -14.75 3.34 -8.42
N ARG A 103 -15.93 2.93 -8.91
CA ARG A 103 -16.73 3.74 -9.84
C ARG A 103 -17.30 4.98 -9.17
N GLN A 104 -17.79 4.88 -7.94
CA GLN A 104 -18.21 6.06 -7.15
C GLN A 104 -17.07 7.07 -6.98
N ILE A 105 -15.88 6.60 -6.58
CA ILE A 105 -14.70 7.47 -6.41
C ILE A 105 -14.26 8.07 -7.75
N ALA A 106 -14.26 7.28 -8.83
CA ALA A 106 -13.90 7.77 -10.16
C ALA A 106 -14.83 8.91 -10.61
N ASN A 107 -16.14 8.76 -10.43
CA ASN A 107 -17.12 9.79 -10.76
C ASN A 107 -16.94 11.05 -9.90
N ALA A 108 -16.60 10.92 -8.62
CA ALA A 108 -16.33 12.06 -7.74
C ALA A 108 -15.01 12.80 -8.06
N LEU A 109 -14.12 12.18 -8.85
CA LEU A 109 -12.82 12.72 -9.24
C LEU A 109 -12.79 13.27 -10.68
N SER A 110 -13.95 13.23 -11.36
CA SER A 110 -14.16 13.69 -12.74
C SER A 110 -14.32 15.19 -12.82
#